data_AF-A0A4Q2D3M8-F1
#
_entry.id   AF-A0A4Q2D3M8-F1
#
_cell.length_a   1.000
_cell.length_b   1.000
_cell.length_c   1.000
_cell.angle_alpha   90.00
_cell.angle_beta   90.00
_cell.angle_gamma   90.00
#
_symmetry.space_group_name_H-M   'P 1'
#
loop_
_entity.id
_entity.type
_entity.pdbx_description
1 polymer ?
#
loop_
_entity_poly.entity_id
_entity_poly.type
_entity_poly.pdbx_seq_one_letter_code
_entity_poly.pdbx_strand_id
1 'polypeptide(L)'
;MDLPADSQVTLINPETTLELVLEKPAYPLNTRLLVNGKPWFKISTVDRDANITNITDLRTNEVVATIRRRMFLSDKVKFPRRFGGKSVKKDDWMSKVKLSTGQNAWVINSESGKFLWKWDSAQRLILTPENNTDHTLAFVKDEPPVLALCVKRSAEGSLDEIIPGFVILEQRMKTDTKRTTTWDGQSMSAFASE
;
A
#
# COMPACT_ATOMS: atom_id res chain seq x y z
N MET A 1 1.60 -54.29 -17.23
CA MET A 1 2.78 -53.42 -17.34
C MET A 1 2.24 -52.03 -17.59
N ASP A 2 2.08 -51.24 -16.54
CA ASP A 2 1.58 -49.86 -16.64
C ASP A 2 2.78 -48.91 -16.60
N LEU A 3 2.94 -48.10 -17.64
CA LEU A 3 3.89 -47.00 -17.65
C LEU A 3 3.24 -45.79 -16.95
N PRO A 4 3.93 -45.12 -16.02
CA PRO A 4 3.40 -43.95 -15.35
C PRO A 4 3.35 -42.77 -16.31
N ALA A 5 2.23 -42.03 -16.28
CA ALA A 5 2.08 -40.78 -17.00
C ALA A 5 3.05 -39.74 -16.41
N ASP A 6 4.06 -39.36 -17.19
CA ASP A 6 4.95 -38.26 -16.86
C ASP A 6 4.15 -36.96 -16.72
N SER A 7 4.14 -36.42 -15.51
CA SER A 7 3.55 -35.12 -15.21
C SER A 7 4.48 -34.05 -15.77
N GLN A 8 4.07 -33.44 -16.87
CA GLN A 8 4.78 -32.34 -17.50
C GLN A 8 4.66 -31.10 -16.60
N VAL A 9 5.63 -30.91 -15.70
CA VAL A 9 5.77 -29.68 -14.90
C VAL A 9 6.22 -28.58 -15.83
N THR A 10 5.27 -27.75 -16.29
CA THR A 10 5.59 -26.53 -17.03
C THR A 10 6.29 -25.56 -16.08
N LEU A 11 7.59 -25.35 -16.27
CA LEU A 11 8.37 -24.30 -15.62
C LEU A 11 7.86 -22.94 -16.11
N ILE A 12 6.79 -22.44 -15.49
CA ILE A 12 6.35 -21.06 -15.65
C ILE A 12 7.40 -20.18 -14.97
N ASN A 13 8.20 -19.47 -15.76
CA ASN A 13 9.11 -18.46 -15.24
C ASN A 13 8.26 -17.36 -14.59
N PRO A 14 8.32 -17.16 -13.27
CA PRO A 14 7.46 -16.20 -12.61
C PRO A 14 7.74 -14.80 -13.17
N GLU A 15 6.67 -14.04 -13.42
CA GLU A 15 6.79 -12.65 -13.85
C GLU A 15 7.66 -11.88 -12.85
N THR A 16 8.73 -11.24 -13.33
CA THR A 16 9.62 -10.45 -12.48
C THR A 16 8.86 -9.26 -11.90
N THR A 17 8.76 -9.19 -10.59
CA THR A 17 8.15 -8.07 -9.88
C THR A 17 9.17 -6.97 -9.59
N LEU A 18 8.75 -5.71 -9.73
CA LEU A 18 9.47 -4.57 -9.19
C LEU A 18 9.33 -4.54 -7.66
N GLU A 19 10.43 -4.78 -6.95
CA GLU A 19 10.47 -4.75 -5.48
C GLU A 19 10.87 -3.36 -4.98
N LEU A 20 9.94 -2.69 -4.31
CA LEU A 20 10.13 -1.37 -3.67
C LEU A 20 10.33 -1.56 -2.17
N VAL A 21 11.58 -1.74 -1.76
CA VAL A 21 11.95 -2.01 -0.36
C VAL A 21 11.95 -0.72 0.45
N LEU A 22 11.31 -0.72 1.63
CA LEU A 22 11.38 0.42 2.54
C LEU A 22 12.77 0.49 3.19
N GLU A 23 13.42 1.63 3.06
CA GLU A 23 14.69 1.94 3.75
C GLU A 23 14.53 1.86 5.28
N LYS A 24 13.33 2.21 5.79
CA LYS A 24 12.94 2.11 7.20
C LYS A 24 11.67 1.27 7.34
N PRO A 25 11.76 -0.05 7.55
CA PRO A 25 10.60 -0.95 7.63
C PRO A 25 9.60 -0.56 8.72
N ALA A 26 10.10 -0.01 9.83
CA ALA A 26 9.27 0.37 10.98
C ALA A 26 8.30 1.54 10.68
N TYR A 27 8.54 2.37 9.65
CA TYR A 27 7.71 3.57 9.39
C TYR A 27 7.54 3.84 7.88
N PRO A 28 6.29 3.88 7.36
CA PRO A 28 6.04 4.17 5.95
C PRO A 28 6.15 5.67 5.60
N LEU A 29 6.44 6.54 6.58
CA LEU A 29 6.64 7.98 6.41
C LEU A 29 8.11 8.36 6.62
N ASN A 30 8.54 9.48 6.02
CA ASN A 30 9.91 10.01 6.15
C ASN A 30 10.97 8.93 5.85
N THR A 31 10.72 8.19 4.77
CA THR A 31 11.47 7.02 4.33
C THR A 31 11.67 7.06 2.81
N ARG A 32 12.44 6.11 2.30
CA ARG A 32 12.67 5.92 0.87
C ARG A 32 12.24 4.53 0.46
N LEU A 33 11.78 4.41 -0.79
CA LEU A 33 11.58 3.13 -1.45
C LEU A 33 12.78 2.87 -2.35
N LEU A 34 13.43 1.73 -2.12
CA LEU A 34 14.66 1.31 -2.77
C LEU A 34 14.34 0.24 -3.81
N VAL A 35 14.97 0.34 -4.99
CA VAL A 35 15.01 -0.72 -6.00
C VAL A 35 16.46 -1.14 -6.14
N ASN A 36 16.76 -2.41 -5.88
CA ASN A 36 18.13 -2.95 -5.88
C ASN A 36 19.09 -2.11 -5.03
N GLY A 37 18.63 -1.70 -3.83
CA GLY A 37 19.38 -0.88 -2.88
C GLY A 37 19.52 0.61 -3.26
N LYS A 38 19.02 1.04 -4.42
CA LYS A 38 19.07 2.43 -4.87
C LYS A 38 17.73 3.13 -4.62
N PRO A 39 17.73 4.36 -4.07
CA PRO A 39 16.48 5.06 -3.78
C PRO A 39 15.80 5.51 -5.07
N TRP A 40 14.56 5.06 -5.27
CA TRP A 40 13.72 5.41 -6.42
C TRP A 40 12.60 6.36 -6.04
N PHE A 41 12.01 6.20 -4.85
CA PHE A 41 11.00 7.11 -4.36
C PHE A 41 11.35 7.62 -2.97
N LYS A 42 10.98 8.87 -2.68
CA LYS A 42 11.06 9.49 -1.37
C LYS A 42 9.66 9.78 -0.86
N ILE A 43 9.35 9.31 0.34
CA ILE A 43 8.13 9.62 1.06
C ILE A 43 8.48 10.60 2.17
N SER A 44 8.05 11.85 2.05
CA SER A 44 8.42 12.93 2.96
C SER A 44 7.19 13.64 3.46
N THR A 45 7.06 13.71 4.78
CA THR A 45 6.11 14.62 5.42
C THR A 45 6.76 15.99 5.53
N VAL A 46 6.11 17.04 5.02
CA VAL A 46 6.77 18.34 4.78
C VAL A 46 6.36 19.44 5.76
N ASP A 47 5.28 19.26 6.52
CA ASP A 47 4.77 20.24 7.45
C ASP A 47 4.94 19.80 8.91
N ARG A 48 4.99 20.79 9.81
CA ARG A 48 5.18 20.58 11.26
C ARG A 48 4.09 19.71 11.87
N ASP A 49 2.87 19.84 11.37
CA ASP A 49 1.70 19.12 11.85
C ASP A 49 1.53 17.75 11.18
N ALA A 50 2.47 17.36 10.32
CA ALA A 50 2.46 16.11 9.59
C ALA A 50 1.20 15.85 8.73
N ASN A 51 0.55 16.91 8.26
CA ASN A 51 -0.65 16.84 7.43
C ASN A 51 -0.34 16.67 5.95
N ILE A 52 0.86 16.98 5.47
CA ILE A 52 1.22 16.90 4.05
C ILE A 52 2.33 15.89 3.87
N THR A 53 2.04 14.83 3.13
CA THR A 53 3.01 13.82 2.70
C THR A 53 3.17 13.89 1.19
N ASN A 54 4.39 14.16 0.74
CA ASN A 54 4.78 14.10 -0.66
C ASN A 54 5.46 12.77 -0.97
N ILE A 55 5.13 12.23 -2.14
CA ILE A 55 5.79 11.07 -2.72
C ILE A 55 6.47 11.59 -3.99
N THR A 56 7.79 11.51 -4.00
CA THR A 56 8.64 12.04 -5.08
C THR A 56 9.36 10.90 -5.76
N ASP A 57 9.30 10.83 -7.09
CA ASP A 57 10.17 9.98 -7.89
C ASP A 57 11.55 10.64 -7.95
N LEU A 58 12.57 9.98 -7.41
CA LEU A 58 13.93 10.50 -7.32
C LEU A 58 14.70 10.41 -8.63
N ARG A 59 14.20 9.66 -9.62
CA ARG A 59 14.83 9.56 -10.95
C ARG A 59 14.50 10.77 -11.80
N THR A 60 13.28 11.29 -11.67
CA THR A 60 12.82 12.48 -12.40
C THR A 60 12.77 13.73 -11.51
N ASN A 61 12.91 13.56 -10.20
CA ASN A 61 12.71 14.60 -9.18
C ASN A 61 11.30 15.23 -9.20
N GLU A 62 10.31 14.48 -9.69
CA GLU A 62 8.92 14.92 -9.78
C GLU A 62 8.09 14.39 -8.60
N VAL A 63 7.17 15.21 -8.12
CA VAL A 63 6.15 14.74 -7.17
C VAL A 63 5.12 13.90 -7.93
N VAL A 64 5.00 12.63 -7.57
CA VAL A 64 4.02 11.72 -8.18
C VAL A 64 2.68 11.76 -7.45
N ALA A 65 2.71 12.04 -6.14
CA ALA A 65 1.50 12.25 -5.36
C ALA A 65 1.75 13.14 -4.13
N THR A 66 0.72 13.88 -3.74
CA THR A 66 0.65 14.60 -2.47
C THR A 66 -0.60 14.16 -1.72
N ILE A 67 -0.42 13.62 -0.52
CA ILE A 67 -1.48 13.29 0.42
C ILE A 67 -1.60 14.45 1.40
N ARG A 68 -2.79 15.04 1.49
CA ARG A 68 -3.08 16.14 2.42
C ARG A 68 -4.18 15.72 3.39
N ARG A 69 -3.77 15.48 4.63
CA ARG A 69 -4.65 15.25 5.76
C ARG A 69 -5.25 16.55 6.25
N ARG A 70 -6.49 16.49 6.72
CA ARG A 70 -7.17 17.66 7.26
C ARG A 70 -7.92 17.26 8.51
N MET A 71 -7.78 18.07 9.56
CA MET A 71 -8.43 17.82 10.85
C MET A 71 -9.95 17.99 10.79
N PHE A 72 -10.44 19.00 10.04
CA PHE A 72 -11.85 19.38 9.99
C PHE A 72 -12.54 19.14 8.64
N LEU A 73 -11.79 18.69 7.63
CA LEU A 73 -12.29 18.50 6.27
C LEU A 73 -11.85 17.13 5.77
N SER A 74 -12.47 16.64 4.70
CA SER A 74 -12.02 15.41 4.05
C SER A 74 -10.56 15.53 3.59
N ASP A 75 -9.80 14.47 3.85
CA ASP A 75 -8.46 14.28 3.30
C ASP A 75 -8.51 14.38 1.77
N LYS A 76 -7.41 14.86 1.18
CA LYS A 76 -7.28 15.01 -0.26
C LYS A 76 -6.01 14.34 -0.75
N VAL A 77 -6.05 13.85 -1.98
CA VAL A 77 -4.87 13.35 -2.69
C VAL A 77 -4.76 14.11 -4.00
N LYS A 78 -3.54 14.51 -4.37
CA LYS A 78 -3.24 15.15 -5.65
C LYS A 78 -2.25 14.28 -6.40
N PHE A 79 -2.56 13.98 -7.65
CA PHE A 79 -1.68 13.25 -8.55
C PHE A 79 -1.30 14.20 -9.69
N PRO A 80 -0.09 14.76 -9.75
CA PRO A 80 0.23 15.75 -10.79
C PRO A 80 0.06 15.24 -12.22
N ARG A 81 0.27 13.93 -12.45
CA ARG A 81 0.16 13.26 -13.75
C ARG A 81 -1.19 12.57 -14.02
N ARG A 82 -2.12 12.57 -13.06
CA ARG A 82 -3.43 11.91 -13.15
C ARG A 82 -4.54 12.88 -12.76
N PHE A 83 -5.79 12.59 -13.09
CA PHE A 83 -6.97 13.39 -12.74
C PHE A 83 -6.83 14.87 -13.19
N GLY A 84 -6.18 15.08 -14.34
CA GLY A 84 -5.85 16.41 -14.86
C GLY A 84 -5.01 17.28 -13.90
N GLY A 85 -4.24 16.67 -13.01
CA GLY A 85 -3.43 17.35 -12.00
C GLY A 85 -4.24 17.93 -10.82
N LYS A 86 -5.54 17.64 -10.73
CA LYS A 86 -6.43 18.17 -9.70
C LYS A 86 -6.34 17.36 -8.40
N SER A 87 -6.70 18.01 -7.29
CA SER A 87 -6.85 17.31 -6.01
C SER A 87 -8.23 16.65 -5.93
N VAL A 88 -8.24 15.35 -5.64
CA VAL A 88 -9.43 14.55 -5.41
C VAL A 88 -9.62 14.30 -3.90
N LYS A 89 -10.86 14.08 -3.45
CA LYS A 89 -11.08 13.65 -2.05
C LYS A 89 -10.54 12.23 -1.88
N LYS A 90 -9.92 11.96 -0.74
CA LYS A 90 -9.35 10.64 -0.42
C LYS A 90 -10.44 9.57 -0.39
N ASP A 91 -11.64 9.86 0.07
CA ASP A 91 -12.74 8.88 0.13
C ASP A 91 -13.39 8.63 -1.23
N ASP A 92 -13.37 9.62 -2.14
CA ASP A 92 -13.86 9.45 -3.52
C ASP A 92 -12.86 8.61 -4.33
N TRP A 93 -11.55 8.84 -4.13
CA TRP A 93 -10.49 8.08 -4.81
C TRP A 93 -10.25 6.71 -4.18
N MET A 94 -10.25 6.61 -2.85
CA MET A 94 -9.99 5.38 -2.11
C MET A 94 -11.02 5.17 -1.01
N SER A 95 -12.01 4.32 -1.29
CA SER A 95 -13.14 4.06 -0.39
C SER A 95 -12.98 2.72 0.31
N LYS A 96 -13.38 2.66 1.59
CA LYS A 96 -13.41 1.41 2.36
C LYS A 96 -14.69 0.66 2.00
N VAL A 97 -14.56 -0.63 1.68
CA VAL A 97 -15.68 -1.54 1.40
C VAL A 97 -15.59 -2.77 2.32
N LYS A 98 -16.72 -3.46 2.47
CA LYS A 98 -16.77 -4.76 3.15
C LYS A 98 -17.03 -5.84 2.10
N LEU A 99 -16.14 -6.81 2.01
CA LEU A 99 -16.30 -7.95 1.10
C LEU A 99 -17.42 -8.86 1.60
N SER A 100 -17.93 -9.73 0.72
CA SER A 100 -18.91 -10.77 1.07
C SER A 100 -18.41 -11.71 2.17
N THR A 101 -17.09 -11.89 2.27
CA THR A 101 -16.40 -12.62 3.33
C THR A 101 -16.40 -11.89 4.68
N GLY A 102 -16.95 -10.67 4.75
CA GLY A 102 -16.95 -9.81 5.93
C GLY A 102 -15.64 -9.04 6.17
N GLN A 103 -14.60 -9.31 5.38
CA GLN A 103 -13.31 -8.65 5.48
C GLN A 103 -13.36 -7.20 4.96
N ASN A 104 -12.54 -6.33 5.55
CA ASN A 104 -12.37 -4.97 5.05
C ASN A 104 -11.47 -4.99 3.81
N ALA A 105 -11.86 -4.23 2.81
CA ALA A 105 -11.05 -3.95 1.63
C ALA A 105 -11.17 -2.46 1.25
N TRP A 106 -10.35 -2.03 0.30
CA TRP A 106 -10.32 -0.65 -0.17
C TRP A 106 -10.31 -0.61 -1.68
N VAL A 107 -11.31 0.04 -2.26
CA VAL A 107 -11.42 0.24 -3.70
C VAL A 107 -10.71 1.54 -4.06
N ILE A 108 -9.79 1.48 -5.02
CA ILE A 108 -9.17 2.62 -5.68
C ILE A 108 -9.90 2.88 -6.99
N ASN A 109 -10.44 4.09 -7.15
CA ASN A 109 -11.01 4.59 -8.38
C ASN A 109 -9.92 5.33 -9.19
N SER A 110 -9.21 4.60 -10.04
CA SER A 110 -8.16 5.15 -10.93
C SER A 110 -8.74 5.52 -12.30
N GLU A 111 -8.05 6.42 -13.02
CA GLU A 111 -8.32 6.67 -14.44
C GLU A 111 -8.09 5.44 -15.33
N SER A 112 -7.26 4.50 -14.86
CA SER A 112 -6.93 3.24 -15.57
C SER A 112 -7.86 2.07 -15.24
N GLY A 113 -8.79 2.25 -14.31
CA GLY A 113 -9.70 1.21 -13.85
C GLY A 113 -9.90 1.21 -12.34
N LYS A 114 -10.65 0.24 -11.84
CA LYS A 114 -10.84 0.06 -10.40
C LYS A 114 -9.96 -1.05 -9.86
N PHE A 115 -9.29 -0.77 -8.75
CA PHE A 115 -8.43 -1.73 -8.08
C PHE A 115 -8.91 -1.96 -6.64
N LEU A 116 -8.63 -3.14 -6.11
CA LEU A 116 -9.04 -3.56 -4.78
C LEU A 116 -7.80 -3.94 -3.96
N TRP A 117 -7.53 -3.15 -2.93
CA TRP A 117 -6.64 -3.56 -1.85
C TRP A 117 -7.41 -4.41 -0.84
N LYS A 118 -6.94 -5.62 -0.56
CA LYS A 118 -7.51 -6.49 0.48
C LYS A 118 -6.42 -7.08 1.34
N TRP A 119 -6.82 -7.46 2.56
CA TRP A 119 -5.95 -8.22 3.45
C TRP A 119 -5.76 -9.64 2.90
N ASP A 120 -4.55 -10.14 3.03
CA ASP A 120 -4.20 -11.52 2.69
C ASP A 120 -3.36 -12.13 3.81
N SER A 121 -3.64 -13.38 4.19
CA SER A 121 -2.93 -14.03 5.29
C SER A 121 -1.47 -14.37 4.96
N ALA A 122 -1.14 -14.58 3.68
CA ALA A 122 0.21 -14.92 3.24
C ALA A 122 1.03 -13.68 2.89
N GLN A 123 0.41 -12.67 2.28
CA GLN A 123 1.08 -11.49 1.72
C GLN A 123 0.67 -10.17 2.38
N ARG A 124 -0.01 -10.19 3.53
CA ARG A 124 -0.46 -9.02 4.32
C ARG A 124 -1.47 -8.12 3.56
N LEU A 125 -1.05 -7.48 2.48
CA LEU A 125 -1.86 -6.68 1.58
C LEU A 125 -1.65 -7.12 0.14
N ILE A 126 -2.74 -7.31 -0.59
CA ILE A 126 -2.72 -7.59 -2.04
C ILE A 126 -3.62 -6.60 -2.78
N LEU A 127 -3.17 -6.22 -3.97
CA LEU A 127 -3.87 -5.36 -4.92
C LEU A 127 -4.27 -6.19 -6.13
N THR A 128 -5.55 -6.15 -6.49
CA THR A 128 -6.09 -6.80 -7.68
C THR A 128 -6.96 -5.83 -8.47
N PRO A 129 -7.31 -6.09 -9.74
CA PRO A 129 -8.49 -5.49 -10.34
C PRO A 129 -9.72 -5.78 -9.48
N GLU A 130 -10.68 -4.84 -9.42
CA GLU A 130 -11.95 -5.04 -8.70
C GLU A 130 -12.76 -6.20 -9.28
N ASN A 131 -12.72 -6.35 -10.61
CA ASN A 131 -13.47 -7.36 -11.37
C ASN A 131 -12.75 -8.71 -11.54
N ASN A 132 -11.49 -8.83 -11.13
CA ASN A 132 -10.72 -10.06 -11.24
C ASN A 132 -9.76 -10.18 -10.06
N THR A 133 -10.24 -10.80 -8.98
CA THR A 133 -9.49 -10.90 -7.72
C THR A 133 -8.42 -11.99 -7.71
N ASP A 134 -8.34 -12.80 -8.76
CA ASP A 134 -7.32 -13.84 -8.93
C ASP A 134 -6.06 -13.27 -9.59
N HIS A 135 -6.18 -12.09 -10.21
CA HIS A 135 -5.07 -11.40 -10.83
C HIS A 135 -4.42 -10.39 -9.88
N THR A 136 -3.39 -10.83 -9.14
CA THR A 136 -2.57 -9.93 -8.31
C THR A 136 -1.76 -8.97 -9.17
N LEU A 137 -1.87 -7.67 -8.90
CA LEU A 137 -1.10 -6.57 -9.52
C LEU A 137 0.05 -6.12 -8.63
N ALA A 138 -0.17 -6.10 -7.31
CA ALA A 138 0.85 -5.77 -6.33
C ALA A 138 0.57 -6.49 -5.02
N PHE A 139 1.59 -6.68 -4.20
CA PHE A 139 1.45 -7.25 -2.87
C PHE A 139 2.54 -6.71 -1.92
N VAL A 140 2.37 -6.92 -0.62
CA VAL A 140 3.34 -6.53 0.39
C VAL A 140 4.12 -7.75 0.85
N LYS A 141 5.44 -7.67 0.82
CA LYS A 141 6.33 -8.65 1.45
C LYS A 141 6.73 -8.11 2.82
N ASP A 142 6.38 -8.84 3.88
CA ASP A 142 6.64 -8.47 5.28
C ASP A 142 7.45 -9.59 5.95
N GLU A 143 8.73 -9.65 5.62
CA GLU A 143 9.69 -10.64 6.13
C GLU A 143 10.82 -9.91 6.83
N PRO A 144 10.85 -9.82 8.17
CA PRO A 144 11.88 -9.08 8.88
C PRO A 144 13.30 -9.48 8.43
N PRO A 145 14.19 -8.51 8.13
CA PRO A 145 14.05 -7.06 8.33
C PRO A 145 13.43 -6.30 7.14
N VAL A 146 12.88 -6.99 6.14
CA VAL A 146 12.40 -6.42 4.88
C VAL A 146 10.89 -6.17 4.93
N LEU A 147 10.51 -4.93 4.64
CA LEU A 147 9.15 -4.57 4.26
C LEU A 147 9.20 -3.99 2.84
N ALA A 148 8.54 -4.63 1.89
CA ALA A 148 8.60 -4.23 0.48
C ALA A 148 7.22 -4.24 -0.17
N LEU A 149 7.01 -3.27 -1.06
CA LEU A 149 5.88 -3.27 -1.98
C LEU A 149 6.34 -3.91 -3.30
N CYS A 150 5.82 -5.08 -3.62
CA CYS A 150 6.12 -5.81 -4.84
C CYS A 150 5.05 -5.51 -5.88
N VAL A 151 5.44 -4.93 -7.03
CA VAL A 151 4.53 -4.54 -8.10
C VAL A 151 4.84 -5.38 -9.34
N LYS A 152 3.82 -6.01 -9.93
CA LYS A 152 3.99 -6.73 -11.19
C LYS A 152 4.24 -5.75 -12.34
N ARG A 153 4.94 -6.21 -13.37
CA ARG A 153 5.31 -5.38 -14.53
C ARG A 153 4.09 -4.78 -15.21
N SER A 154 3.00 -5.55 -15.30
CA SER A 154 1.71 -5.10 -15.83
C SER A 154 1.11 -3.89 -15.10
N ALA A 155 1.51 -3.64 -13.85
CA ALA A 155 0.99 -2.58 -12.99
C ALA A 155 1.96 -1.40 -12.77
N GLU A 156 3.18 -1.45 -13.31
CA GLU A 156 4.19 -0.40 -13.13
C GLU A 156 3.73 0.97 -13.66
N GLY A 157 2.89 1.00 -14.70
CA GLY A 157 2.30 2.24 -15.23
C GLY A 157 1.40 2.98 -14.22
N SER A 158 0.96 2.31 -13.16
CA SER A 158 0.06 2.84 -12.13
C SER A 158 0.77 3.08 -10.79
N LEU A 159 2.11 3.09 -10.74
CA LEU A 159 2.88 3.36 -9.52
C LEU A 159 2.47 4.65 -8.81
N ASP A 160 2.11 5.68 -9.58
CA ASP A 160 1.63 6.98 -9.08
C ASP A 160 0.38 6.85 -8.19
N GLU A 161 -0.40 5.79 -8.34
CA GLU A 161 -1.61 5.52 -7.56
C GLU A 161 -1.43 4.36 -6.57
N ILE A 162 -0.61 3.36 -6.93
CA ILE A 162 -0.31 2.19 -6.08
C ILE A 162 0.48 2.62 -4.84
N ILE A 163 1.57 3.40 -5.01
CA ILE A 163 2.44 3.80 -3.89
C ILE A 163 1.66 4.63 -2.86
N PRO A 164 0.87 5.66 -3.23
CA PRO A 164 0.09 6.40 -2.25
C PRO A 164 -0.96 5.55 -1.53
N GLY A 165 -1.60 4.61 -2.24
CA GLY A 165 -2.55 3.66 -1.65
C GLY A 165 -1.89 2.80 -0.58
N PHE A 166 -0.71 2.24 -0.90
CA PHE A 166 0.11 1.49 0.04
C PHE A 166 0.48 2.33 1.28
N VAL A 167 0.99 3.56 1.10
CA VAL A 167 1.38 4.44 2.22
C VAL A 167 0.20 4.76 3.15
N ILE A 168 -0.98 5.03 2.58
CA ILE A 168 -2.20 5.32 3.36
C ILE A 168 -2.61 4.09 4.18
N LEU A 169 -2.60 2.90 3.59
CA LEU A 169 -2.99 1.66 4.26
C LEU A 169 -2.00 1.26 5.35
N GLU A 170 -0.70 1.30 5.07
CA GLU A 170 0.32 0.98 6.05
C GLU A 170 0.27 1.92 7.26
N GLN A 171 0.04 3.21 7.02
CA GLN A 171 -0.13 4.14 8.12
C GLN A 171 -1.39 3.83 8.94
N ARG A 172 -2.51 3.53 8.27
CA ARG A 172 -3.75 3.17 8.95
C ARG A 172 -3.57 1.96 9.85
N MET A 173 -2.93 0.90 9.33
CA MET A 173 -2.64 -0.31 10.10
C MET A 173 -1.84 0.01 11.36
N LYS A 174 -0.78 0.82 11.24
CA LYS A 174 0.04 1.20 12.39
C LYS A 174 -0.70 2.08 13.40
N THR A 175 -1.63 2.92 12.96
CA THR A 175 -2.46 3.73 13.87
C THR A 175 -3.53 2.87 14.57
N ASP A 176 -4.14 1.93 13.86
CA ASP A 176 -5.12 1.01 14.43
C ASP A 176 -4.46 0.08 15.45
N THR A 177 -3.28 -0.50 15.16
CA THR A 177 -2.52 -1.31 16.15
C THR A 177 -2.15 -0.53 17.40
N LYS A 178 -1.69 0.72 17.26
CA LYS A 178 -1.36 1.56 18.43
C LYS A 178 -2.58 1.79 19.33
N ARG A 179 -3.76 2.03 18.75
CA ARG A 179 -4.99 2.23 19.53
C ARG A 179 -5.39 0.99 20.31
N THR A 180 -5.22 -0.21 19.76
CA THR A 180 -5.50 -1.46 20.47
C THR A 180 -4.53 -1.67 21.63
N THR A 181 -3.22 -1.47 21.42
CA THR A 181 -2.22 -1.64 22.49
C THR A 181 -2.37 -0.60 23.61
N THR A 182 -2.77 0.64 23.31
CA THR A 182 -3.02 1.67 24.34
C THR A 182 -4.24 1.35 25.18
N TRP A 183 -5.29 0.76 24.59
CA TRP A 183 -6.49 0.37 25.34
C TRP A 183 -6.22 -0.80 26.30
N ASP A 184 -5.43 -1.79 25.88
CA ASP A 184 -5.05 -2.92 26.74
C ASP A 184 -4.14 -2.50 27.89
N GLY A 185 -3.21 -1.57 27.65
CA GLY A 185 -2.33 -1.02 28.69
C GLY A 185 -3.05 -0.18 29.75
N GLN A 186 -4.08 0.58 29.35
CA GLN A 186 -4.88 1.40 30.27
C GLN A 186 -5.91 0.56 31.04
N SER A 187 -6.33 -0.58 30.49
CA SER A 187 -7.18 -1.56 31.16
C SER A 187 -6.42 -2.29 32.26
N MET A 188 -5.13 -2.61 32.06
CA MET A 188 -4.33 -3.30 33.09
C MET A 188 -3.88 -2.39 34.24
N SER A 189 -3.71 -1.08 34.03
CA SER A 189 -3.35 -0.16 35.12
C SER A 189 -4.52 0.14 36.07
N ALA A 190 -5.77 -0.12 35.66
CA ALA A 190 -6.95 0.11 36.48
C ALA A 190 -7.25 -1.05 37.47
N PHE A 191 -6.63 -2.22 37.29
CA PHE A 191 -6.82 -3.39 38.17
C PHE A 191 -5.63 -3.63 39.12
N ALA A 192 -4.62 -2.77 39.12
CA ALA A 192 -3.43 -2.88 39.98
C ALA A 192 -3.43 -1.88 41.14
N SER A 193 -4.60 -1.32 41.49
CA SER A 193 -4.77 -0.36 42.60
C SER A 193 -5.91 -0.81 43.51
N GLU A 194 -5.71 -1.91 44.23
CA GLU A 194 -6.38 -2.21 45.51
C GLU A 194 -5.36 -2.78 46.50
#